data_AF-A0A4E0QLZ4-F1
#
_entry.id   AF-A0A4E0QLZ4-F1
#
_cell.length_a   1.000
_cell.length_b   1.000
_cell.length_c   1.000
_cell.angle_alpha   90.00
_cell.angle_beta   90.00
_cell.angle_gamma   90.00
#
_symmetry.space_group_name_H-M   'P 1'
#
loop_
_entity.id
_entity.type
_entity.pdbx_description
1 polymer ?
#
loop_
_entity_poly.entity_id
_entity_poly.type
_entity_poly.pdbx_seq_one_letter_code
_entity_poly.pdbx_strand_id
1 'polypeptide(L)' 'MSYSDFNVKQVQKDFDLEIIEKLGIFSEIKNVEISDYFTTTLEENIPLAVSINTEKAKSELIISN' A
#
# COMPACT_ATOMS: atom_id res chain seq x y z
N MET A 1 -18.50 -10.44 -13.52
CA MET A 1 -17.69 -9.43 -14.24
C MET A 1 -16.27 -9.95 -14.28
N SER A 2 -15.60 -9.89 -15.43
CA SER A 2 -14.14 -10.04 -15.42
C SER A 2 -13.54 -8.88 -14.63
N TYR A 3 -12.39 -9.08 -13.99
CA TYR A 3 -11.68 -8.00 -13.30
C TYR A 3 -11.36 -6.83 -14.24
N SER A 4 -11.19 -7.12 -15.53
CA SER A 4 -11.02 -6.11 -16.60
C SER A 4 -12.20 -5.17 -16.77
N ASP A 5 -13.40 -5.59 -16.34
CA ASP A 5 -14.64 -4.87 -16.56
C ASP A 5 -15.06 -4.06 -15.32
N PHE A 6 -14.23 -4.04 -14.28
CA PHE A 6 -14.50 -3.32 -13.04
C PHE A 6 -14.55 -1.81 -13.29
N ASN A 7 -15.64 -1.16 -12.87
CA ASN A 7 -15.83 0.27 -12.99
C ASN A 7 -16.46 0.83 -11.71
N VAL A 8 -15.74 1.72 -11.05
CA VAL A 8 -16.17 2.35 -9.78
C VAL A 8 -17.54 3.03 -9.93
N LYS A 9 -17.79 3.75 -11.03
CA LYS A 9 -19.06 4.45 -11.26
C LYS A 9 -20.22 3.47 -11.43
N GLN A 10 -19.98 2.33 -12.06
CA GLN A 10 -20.99 1.29 -12.24
C GLN A 10 -21.38 0.68 -10.89
N VAL A 11 -20.39 0.37 -10.05
CA VAL A 11 -20.62 -0.18 -8.71
C VAL A 11 -21.32 0.84 -7.81
N GLN A 12 -20.95 2.12 -7.86
CA GLN A 12 -21.67 3.17 -7.13
C GLN A 12 -23.17 3.20 -7.48
N LYS A 13 -23.49 3.06 -8.78
CA LYS A 13 -24.88 3.07 -9.24
C LYS A 13 -25.63 1.79 -8.87
N ASP A 14 -25.03 0.63 -9.09
CA ASP A 14 -25.70 -0.67 -8.93
C ASP A 14 -25.96 -1.00 -7.46
N PHE A 15 -25.12 -0.48 -6.56
CA PHE A 15 -25.19 -0.75 -5.12
C PHE A 15 -25.55 0.47 -4.28
N ASP A 16 -25.91 1.59 -4.91
CA ASP A 16 -26.27 2.85 -4.25
C ASP A 16 -25.22 3.30 -3.23
N LEU A 17 -23.95 3.34 -3.67
CA LEU A 17 -22.81 3.66 -2.80
C LEU A 17 -22.40 5.13 -2.90
N GLU A 18 -22.19 5.74 -1.74
CA GLU A 18 -21.51 7.02 -1.61
C GLU A 18 -20.00 6.81 -1.43
N ILE A 19 -19.20 7.48 -2.25
CA ILE A 19 -17.74 7.53 -2.06
C ILE A 19 -17.39 8.78 -1.29
N ILE A 20 -16.79 8.59 -0.11
CA ILE A 20 -16.37 9.68 0.77
C ILE A 20 -14.85 9.85 0.64
N GLU A 21 -14.43 10.90 -0.07
CA GLU A 21 -13.03 11.29 -0.17
C GLU A 21 -12.64 12.18 1.02
N LYS A 22 -12.34 11.55 2.16
CA LYS A 22 -11.87 12.26 3.36
C LYS A 22 -10.34 12.16 3.45
N LEU A 23 -9.68 13.30 3.56
CA LEU A 23 -8.26 13.34 3.89
C LEU A 23 -8.06 13.04 5.38
N GLY A 24 -7.00 12.27 5.68
CA GLY A 24 -6.64 11.97 7.05
C GLY A 24 -7.65 11.07 7.79
N ILE A 25 -8.25 10.08 7.12
CA ILE A 25 -9.10 9.07 7.79
C ILE A 25 -8.42 8.38 8.97
N PHE A 26 -7.09 8.38 9.01
CA PHE A 26 -6.27 7.81 10.08
C PHE A 26 -5.51 8.86 10.90
N SER A 27 -5.83 10.15 10.77
CA SER A 27 -5.10 11.23 11.46
C SER A 27 -5.22 11.17 12.99
N GLU A 28 -6.32 10.60 13.48
CA GLU A 28 -6.58 10.41 14.91
C GLU A 28 -5.98 9.11 15.46
N ILE A 29 -5.48 8.23 14.59
CA ILE A 29 -4.86 6.98 15.00
C ILE A 29 -3.44 7.26 15.46
N LYS A 30 -3.08 6.72 16.64
CA LYS A 30 -1.70 6.78 17.12
C LYS A 30 -0.80 5.94 16.23
N ASN A 31 0.36 6.49 15.89
CA ASN A 31 1.39 5.73 15.21
C ASN A 31 1.77 4.49 16.04
N VAL A 32 2.03 3.40 15.32
CA VAL A 32 2.53 2.16 15.88
C VAL A 32 4.02 2.09 15.55
N GLU A 33 4.83 1.78 16.55
CA GLU A 33 6.26 1.52 16.34
C GLU A 33 6.43 0.28 15.47
N ILE A 34 7.36 0.36 14.53
CA ILE A 34 7.74 -0.80 13.72
C ILE A 34 8.44 -1.83 14.62
N SER A 35 8.26 -3.11 14.31
CA SER A 35 8.93 -4.17 15.08
C SER A 35 10.45 -4.14 14.85
N ASP A 36 11.21 -4.62 15.81
CA ASP A 36 12.67 -4.73 15.67
C ASP A 36 13.06 -5.56 14.44
N TYR A 37 12.34 -6.67 14.19
CA TYR A 37 12.54 -7.50 13.00
C TYR A 37 12.35 -6.72 11.70
N PHE A 38 11.29 -5.92 11.61
CA PHE A 38 11.00 -5.15 10.40
C PHE A 38 12.02 -4.02 10.23
N THR A 39 12.45 -3.39 11.32
CA THR A 39 13.49 -2.37 11.33
C THR A 39 14.80 -2.92 10.77
N THR A 40 15.30 -4.04 11.31
CA THR A 40 16.53 -4.68 10.84
C THR A 40 16.41 -5.12 9.38
N THR A 41 15.27 -5.71 9.00
CA THR A 41 15.02 -6.13 7.61
C THR A 41 15.10 -4.94 6.65
N LEU A 42 14.53 -3.78 6.99
CA LEU A 42 14.60 -2.58 6.16
C LEU A 42 16.01 -2.01 6.06
N GLU A 43 16.77 -1.99 7.17
CA GLU A 43 18.16 -1.51 7.18
C GLU A 43 19.04 -2.30 6.20
N GLU A 44 18.86 -3.61 6.10
CA GLU A 44 19.59 -4.48 5.17
C GLU A 44 19.09 -4.33 3.72
N ASN A 45 17.78 -4.22 3.53
CA ASN A 45 17.15 -4.35 2.22
C ASN A 45 17.05 -3.03 1.43
N ILE A 46 16.91 -1.88 2.09
CA ILE A 46 16.81 -0.58 1.41
C ILE A 46 18.05 -0.31 0.54
N PRO A 47 19.30 -0.47 1.03
CA PRO A 47 20.49 -0.26 0.21
C PRO A 47 20.51 -1.13 -1.06
N LEU A 48 20.10 -2.40 -0.93
CA LEU A 48 20.03 -3.36 -2.04
C LEU A 48 18.94 -2.98 -3.05
N ALA A 49 17.76 -2.60 -2.57
CA ALA A 49 16.64 -2.17 -3.41
C ALA A 49 17.01 -0.93 -4.24
N VAL A 50 17.69 0.03 -3.62
CA VAL A 50 18.16 1.26 -4.26
C VAL A 50 19.28 0.97 -5.25
N SER A 51 20.23 0.05 -4.92
CA SER A 51 21.33 -0.27 -5.84
C SER A 51 20.87 -1.03 -7.07
N ILE A 52 19.87 -1.91 -6.95
CA ILE A 52 19.29 -2.64 -8.08
C ILE A 52 18.40 -1.71 -8.92
N ASN A 53 17.74 -0.73 -8.29
CA ASN A 53 16.97 0.34 -8.92
C ASN A 53 15.89 -0.15 -9.91
N THR A 54 15.17 -1.21 -9.56
CA THR A 54 13.99 -1.66 -10.30
C THR A 54 12.76 -1.61 -9.41
N GLU A 55 11.59 -1.40 -10.01
CA GLU A 55 10.32 -1.47 -9.29
C GLU A 55 10.09 -2.84 -8.65
N LYS A 56 10.55 -3.91 -9.31
CA LYS A 56 10.53 -5.26 -8.74
C LYS A 56 11.39 -5.35 -7.47
N ALA A 57 12.63 -4.86 -7.51
CA ALA A 57 13.51 -4.90 -6.34
C ALA A 57 12.94 -4.11 -5.16
N LYS A 58 12.38 -2.92 -5.40
CA LYS A 58 11.69 -2.14 -4.35
C LYS A 58 10.50 -2.90 -3.78
N SER A 59 9.68 -3.54 -4.62
CA SER A 59 8.53 -4.32 -4.16
C SER A 59 8.95 -5.50 -3.29
N GLU A 60 9.92 -6.30 -3.72
CA GLU A 60 10.34 -7.51 -3.00
C GLU A 60 11.08 -7.17 -1.70
N LEU A 61 11.93 -6.13 -1.70
CA LEU A 61 12.84 -5.84 -0.60
C LEU A 61 12.27 -4.85 0.43
N ILE A 62 11.23 -4.08 0.09
CA ILE A 62 10.65 -3.06 0.99
C ILE A 62 9.18 -3.37 1.31
N ILE A 63 8.40 -3.91 0.37
CA ILE A 63 6.93 -4.01 0.50
C ILE A 63 6.48 -5.41 0.91
N SER A 64 7.08 -6.47 0.36
CA SER A 64 6.65 -7.87 0.57
C SER A 64 7.18 -8.53 1.86
N ASN A 65 7.97 -7.82 2.68
CA ASN A 65 8.61 -8.37 3.88
C ASN A 65 7.69 -8.42 5.11
#